data_AF-A0A6N7LRI2-F1
#
_entry.id   AF-A0A6N7LRI2-F1
#
_cell.length_a   1.000
_cell.length_b   1.000
_cell.length_c   1.000
_cell.angle_alpha   90.00
_cell.angle_beta   90.00
_cell.angle_gamma   90.00
#
_symmetry.space_group_name_H-M   'P 1'
#
loop_
_entity.id
_entity.type
_entity.pdbx_description
1 polymer ?
#
loop_
_entity_poly.entity_id
_entity_poly.type
_entity_poly.pdbx_seq_one_letter_code
_entity_poly.pdbx_strand_id
1 'polypeptide(L)'
;MKSFIFVAILTALVSVVHAEIYQWRDADGKLHFGDKPPTDQQVRVVPPNTGKNQKKSLEIQIRHQDFKLKEGLQDHTLSAIQQIYNRYRKDFGLDLHGTAEVNIYLFEEQQDFVGWMQDRGAIGNPNYAGVFLSSTNEVAVWRWSDDDEEVAQTILHEASHVLLFQLSPASPVWLHEGLAQYFQTLKVQPDGRSIVTTLPDAEERIQHWIDNQQLITMRQYLSLDDNSWRSLAHQLNAIPYTVAWGATAFLMSKPVGRSTLRQLLQDLEKTDRRPTLQRIGHLYPGGLSRLEYDFFSWAQKGMQPQWFD
;
A
#
# COMPACT_ATOMS: atom_id res chain seq x y z
N MET A 1 -29.98 -62.37 29.03
CA MET A 1 -30.35 -61.42 27.97
C MET A 1 -30.47 -60.03 28.56
N LYS A 2 -29.57 -59.11 28.21
CA LYS A 2 -29.77 -57.65 28.11
C LYS A 2 -28.49 -57.05 27.50
N SER A 3 -28.69 -56.40 26.35
CA SER A 3 -27.69 -56.08 25.34
C SER A 3 -26.73 -54.96 25.73
N PHE A 4 -25.46 -55.10 25.33
CA PHE A 4 -24.51 -54.00 25.25
C PHE A 4 -24.84 -53.13 24.03
N ILE A 5 -25.03 -51.83 24.25
CA ILE A 5 -25.16 -50.83 23.19
C ILE A 5 -23.74 -50.44 22.77
N PHE A 6 -23.35 -50.84 21.57
CA PHE A 6 -22.15 -50.34 20.89
C PHE A 6 -22.47 -48.98 20.29
N VAL A 7 -21.87 -47.91 20.80
CA VAL A 7 -21.87 -46.60 20.15
C VAL A 7 -20.77 -46.62 19.10
N ALA A 8 -21.17 -46.74 17.82
CA ALA A 8 -20.26 -46.59 16.69
C ALA A 8 -19.97 -45.09 16.48
N ILE A 9 -18.75 -44.67 16.78
CA ILE A 9 -18.25 -43.33 16.44
C ILE A 9 -17.95 -43.33 14.94
N LEU A 10 -18.78 -42.61 14.17
CA LEU A 10 -18.56 -42.39 12.74
C LEU A 10 -17.51 -41.28 12.58
N THR A 11 -16.26 -41.66 12.31
CA THR A 11 -15.21 -40.71 11.88
C THR A 11 -15.44 -40.32 10.43
N ALA A 12 -15.98 -39.13 10.21
CA ALA A 12 -16.05 -38.53 8.89
C ALA A 12 -14.64 -38.11 8.43
N LEU A 13 -14.06 -38.89 7.52
CA LEU A 13 -12.87 -38.49 6.75
C LEU A 13 -13.27 -37.32 5.84
N VAL A 14 -12.87 -36.11 6.21
CA VAL A 14 -12.95 -34.95 5.33
C VAL A 14 -11.82 -35.08 4.32
N SER A 15 -12.14 -35.55 3.12
CA SER A 15 -11.23 -35.49 1.97
C SER A 15 -11.02 -34.03 1.58
N VAL A 16 -9.78 -33.56 1.68
CA VAL A 16 -9.36 -32.26 1.14
C VAL A 16 -9.47 -32.34 -0.38
N VAL A 17 -10.56 -31.82 -0.93
CA VAL A 17 -10.75 -31.70 -2.38
C VAL A 17 -9.72 -30.68 -2.89
N HIS A 18 -8.61 -31.17 -3.43
CA HIS A 18 -7.67 -30.34 -4.15
C HIS A 18 -8.30 -30.01 -5.50
N ALA A 19 -8.56 -28.73 -5.75
CA ALA A 19 -9.00 -28.26 -7.06
C ALA A 19 -7.81 -28.33 -8.02
N GLU A 20 -7.66 -29.44 -8.73
CA GLU A 20 -6.71 -29.56 -9.83
C GLU A 20 -7.25 -28.82 -11.05
N ILE A 21 -6.40 -28.03 -11.71
CA ILE A 21 -6.74 -27.39 -12.99
C ILE A 21 -6.15 -28.26 -14.10
N TYR A 22 -6.98 -28.62 -15.06
CA TYR A 22 -6.61 -29.43 -16.21
C TYR A 22 -6.48 -28.55 -17.45
N GLN A 23 -5.55 -28.90 -18.34
CA GLN A 23 -5.32 -28.26 -19.63
C GLN A 23 -5.45 -29.31 -20.74
N TRP A 24 -6.21 -29.00 -21.79
CA TRP A 24 -6.33 -29.86 -22.98
C TRP A 24 -6.49 -29.03 -24.26
N ARG A 25 -6.33 -29.66 -25.42
CA ARG A 25 -6.66 -29.07 -26.73
C ARG A 25 -7.83 -29.82 -27.35
N ASP A 26 -8.80 -29.08 -27.90
CA ASP A 26 -9.91 -29.68 -28.64
C ASP A 26 -9.50 -30.13 -30.06
N ALA A 27 -10.47 -30.68 -30.80
CA ALA A 27 -10.26 -31.19 -32.16
C ALA A 27 -9.84 -30.09 -33.16
N ASP A 28 -10.15 -28.82 -32.87
CA ASP A 28 -9.75 -27.66 -33.67
C ASP A 28 -8.40 -27.09 -33.23
N GLY A 29 -7.73 -27.75 -32.26
CA GLY A 29 -6.43 -27.35 -31.72
C GLY A 29 -6.50 -26.20 -30.70
N LYS A 30 -7.70 -25.74 -30.32
CA LYS A 30 -7.90 -24.65 -29.36
C LYS A 30 -7.65 -25.13 -27.93
N LEU A 31 -6.96 -24.30 -27.16
CA LEU A 31 -6.55 -24.61 -25.79
C LEU A 31 -7.67 -24.31 -24.79
N HIS A 32 -7.92 -25.22 -23.86
CA HIS A 32 -8.93 -25.12 -22.81
C HIS A 32 -8.35 -25.42 -21.43
N PHE A 33 -8.97 -24.84 -20.39
CA PHE A 33 -8.67 -25.07 -18.98
C PHE A 33 -9.94 -25.30 -18.17
N GLY A 34 -9.91 -26.18 -17.17
CA GLY A 34 -11.06 -26.44 -16.32
C GLY A 34 -10.75 -27.39 -15.17
N ASP A 35 -11.65 -27.45 -14.19
CA ASP A 35 -11.63 -28.37 -13.04
C ASP A 35 -12.25 -29.75 -13.37
N LYS A 36 -12.91 -29.87 -14.54
CA LYS A 36 -13.49 -31.10 -15.07
C LYS A 36 -13.03 -31.32 -16.52
N PRO A 37 -12.06 -32.20 -16.77
CA PRO A 37 -11.58 -32.44 -18.11
C PRO A 37 -12.56 -33.32 -18.91
N PRO A 38 -12.55 -33.25 -20.26
CA PRO A 38 -13.27 -34.20 -21.10
C PRO A 38 -12.73 -35.63 -20.91
N THR A 39 -13.62 -36.62 -20.88
CA THR A 39 -13.25 -38.04 -20.65
C THR A 39 -12.39 -38.62 -21.77
N ASP A 40 -12.49 -38.08 -22.99
CA ASP A 40 -11.96 -38.69 -24.22
C ASP A 40 -10.77 -37.92 -24.84
N GLN A 41 -10.12 -37.03 -24.08
CA GLN A 41 -8.98 -36.24 -24.58
C GLN A 41 -7.74 -36.40 -23.71
N GLN A 42 -6.56 -36.27 -24.32
CA GLN A 42 -5.31 -36.19 -23.56
C GLN A 42 -5.28 -34.89 -22.77
N VAL A 43 -5.22 -35.03 -21.45
CA VAL A 43 -5.29 -33.93 -20.50
C VAL A 43 -3.96 -33.85 -19.76
N ARG A 44 -3.45 -32.63 -19.62
CA ARG A 44 -2.31 -32.34 -18.76
C ARG A 44 -2.82 -31.70 -17.48
N VAL A 45 -2.48 -32.29 -16.34
CA VAL A 45 -2.67 -31.63 -15.04
C VAL A 45 -1.76 -30.41 -15.01
N VAL A 46 -2.34 -29.23 -14.82
CA VAL A 46 -1.60 -28.01 -14.50
C VAL A 46 -1.47 -28.01 -12.98
N PRO A 47 -0.29 -28.35 -12.43
CA PRO A 47 -0.11 -28.17 -10.99
C PRO A 47 -0.39 -26.70 -10.69
N PRO A 48 -1.19 -26.39 -9.64
CA PRO A 48 -1.29 -25.01 -9.19
C PRO A 48 0.13 -24.51 -9.03
N ASN A 49 0.42 -23.32 -9.54
CA ASN A 49 1.72 -22.69 -9.38
C ASN A 49 1.87 -22.26 -7.91
N THR A 50 1.92 -23.22 -6.99
CA THR A 50 2.42 -23.07 -5.63
C THR A 50 3.92 -22.98 -5.77
N GLY A 51 4.38 -21.84 -6.28
CA GLY A 51 5.76 -21.61 -6.70
C GLY A 51 6.73 -21.93 -5.56
N LYS A 52 7.29 -23.14 -5.57
CA LYS A 52 8.50 -23.52 -4.83
C LYS A 52 9.76 -22.94 -5.48
N ASN A 53 9.63 -21.71 -5.95
CA ASN A 53 10.67 -20.76 -6.30
C ASN A 53 10.12 -19.42 -5.79
N GLN A 54 10.25 -19.16 -4.48
CA GLN A 54 10.13 -17.79 -3.99
C GLN A 54 11.32 -17.03 -4.58
N LYS A 55 11.20 -16.57 -5.84
CA LYS A 55 11.88 -15.34 -6.23
C LYS A 55 11.55 -14.35 -5.12
N LYS A 56 12.57 -13.79 -4.44
CA LYS A 56 12.35 -12.77 -3.42
C LYS A 56 11.39 -11.76 -4.02
N SER A 57 10.24 -11.60 -3.40
CA SER A 57 9.20 -10.70 -3.93
C SER A 57 9.58 -9.24 -3.68
N LEU A 58 10.42 -9.01 -2.67
CA LEU A 58 11.03 -7.73 -2.32
C LEU A 58 12.51 -7.95 -1.92
N GLU A 59 13.38 -7.05 -2.36
CA GLU A 59 14.76 -6.90 -1.92
C GLU A 59 14.99 -5.50 -1.37
N ILE A 60 15.36 -5.44 -0.08
CA ILE A 60 15.75 -4.18 0.57
C ILE A 60 17.27 -4.21 0.75
N GLN A 61 17.95 -3.20 0.23
CA GLN A 61 19.41 -3.13 0.24
C GLN A 61 19.85 -1.78 0.80
N ILE A 62 20.59 -1.79 1.90
CA ILE A 62 21.25 -0.58 2.39
C ILE A 62 22.56 -0.41 1.60
N ARG A 63 22.59 0.58 0.73
CA ARG A 63 23.70 0.87 -0.20
C ARG A 63 24.73 1.82 0.40
N HIS A 64 24.29 2.71 1.29
CA HIS A 64 25.11 3.67 2.01
C HIS A 64 24.55 3.87 3.41
N GLN A 65 25.43 3.96 4.42
CA GLN A 65 25.02 4.06 5.81
C GLN A 65 26.07 4.76 6.67
N ASP A 66 25.87 6.05 6.91
CA ASP A 66 26.71 6.82 7.85
C ASP A 66 26.24 6.67 9.30
N PHE A 67 24.97 6.32 9.51
CA PHE A 67 24.38 6.16 10.84
C PHE A 67 23.46 4.96 10.94
N LYS A 68 23.17 4.54 12.17
CA LYS A 68 22.23 3.45 12.48
C LYS A 68 21.17 3.97 13.43
N LEU A 69 19.89 3.72 13.11
CA LEU A 69 18.79 3.96 14.03
C LEU A 69 18.94 3.05 15.25
N LYS A 70 18.82 3.63 16.44
CA LYS A 70 19.13 2.98 17.73
C LYS A 70 18.04 1.99 18.16
N GLU A 71 18.32 1.25 19.23
CA GLU A 71 17.32 0.43 19.96
C GLU A 71 16.52 -0.58 19.11
N GLY A 72 17.12 -1.09 18.03
CA GLY A 72 16.47 -2.04 17.11
C GLY A 72 15.49 -1.39 16.14
N LEU A 73 15.33 -0.07 16.19
CA LEU A 73 14.42 0.67 15.31
C LEU A 73 14.78 0.47 13.84
N GLN A 74 16.05 0.34 13.47
CA GLN A 74 16.43 0.04 12.08
C GLN A 74 15.79 -1.27 11.59
N ASP A 75 15.83 -2.33 12.40
CA ASP A 75 15.26 -3.63 12.02
C ASP A 75 13.73 -3.55 11.97
N HIS A 76 13.11 -2.80 12.87
CA HIS A 76 11.67 -2.51 12.82
C HIS A 76 11.28 -1.71 11.56
N THR A 77 12.06 -0.72 11.15
CA THR A 77 11.84 0.05 9.93
C THR A 77 11.94 -0.84 8.70
N LEU A 78 12.96 -1.68 8.60
CA LEU A 78 13.09 -2.64 7.49
C LEU A 78 11.94 -3.66 7.47
N SER A 79 11.51 -4.13 8.64
CA SER A 79 10.32 -4.99 8.78
C SER A 79 9.05 -4.27 8.34
N ALA A 80 8.90 -2.99 8.69
CA ALA A 80 7.78 -2.16 8.29
C ALA A 80 7.74 -1.96 6.76
N ILE A 81 8.87 -1.73 6.08
CA ILE A 81 8.93 -1.70 4.59
C ILE A 81 8.42 -3.02 4.00
N GLN A 82 8.85 -4.16 4.55
CA GLN A 82 8.37 -5.47 4.12
C GLN A 82 6.86 -5.63 4.33
N GLN A 83 6.34 -5.12 5.46
CA GLN A 83 4.91 -5.15 5.74
C GLN A 83 4.12 -4.23 4.81
N ILE A 84 4.61 -3.03 4.49
CA ILE A 84 3.99 -2.13 3.50
C ILE A 84 3.86 -2.82 2.15
N TYR A 85 4.95 -3.44 1.67
CA TYR A 85 4.91 -4.25 0.45
C TYR A 85 3.85 -5.36 0.51
N ASN A 86 3.79 -6.11 1.62
CA ASN A 86 2.79 -7.16 1.82
C ASN A 86 1.37 -6.59 1.83
N ARG A 87 1.14 -5.41 2.42
CA ARG A 87 -0.18 -4.74 2.40
C ARG A 87 -0.55 -4.30 1.00
N TYR A 88 0.36 -3.72 0.21
CA TYR A 88 0.06 -3.38 -1.18
C TYR A 88 -0.40 -4.59 -2.00
N ARG A 89 0.25 -5.75 -1.83
CA ARG A 89 -0.19 -6.99 -2.49
C ARG A 89 -1.52 -7.52 -1.95
N LYS A 90 -1.64 -7.65 -0.62
CA LYS A 90 -2.82 -8.25 0.05
C LYS A 90 -4.07 -7.38 -0.08
N ASP A 91 -3.94 -6.07 0.12
CA ASP A 91 -5.07 -5.15 0.07
C ASP A 91 -5.42 -4.71 -1.33
N PHE A 92 -4.44 -4.43 -2.18
CA PHE A 92 -4.73 -3.85 -3.49
C PHE A 92 -4.66 -4.86 -4.62
N GLY A 93 -4.19 -6.08 -4.35
CA GLY A 93 -4.03 -7.11 -5.37
C GLY A 93 -3.05 -6.68 -6.46
N LEU A 94 -2.14 -5.76 -6.14
CA LEU A 94 -1.06 -5.35 -7.01
C LEU A 94 -0.01 -6.46 -6.99
N ASP A 95 0.34 -6.98 -8.15
CA ASP A 95 1.38 -7.99 -8.29
C ASP A 95 2.48 -7.48 -9.20
N LEU A 96 3.73 -7.70 -8.79
CA LEU A 96 4.86 -7.34 -9.63
C LEU A 96 5.14 -8.47 -10.60
N HIS A 97 5.40 -8.10 -11.84
CA HIS A 97 6.09 -8.96 -12.79
C HIS A 97 7.60 -8.99 -12.47
N GLY A 98 7.97 -9.31 -11.23
CA GLY A 98 9.37 -9.26 -10.79
C GLY A 98 9.57 -9.16 -9.28
N THR A 99 10.79 -8.81 -8.91
CA THR A 99 11.22 -8.53 -7.54
C THR A 99 11.17 -7.02 -7.34
N ALA A 100 10.43 -6.53 -6.34
CA ALA A 100 10.55 -5.12 -5.95
C ALA A 100 11.93 -4.88 -5.34
N GLU A 101 12.48 -3.70 -5.56
CA GLU A 101 13.74 -3.28 -4.96
C GLU A 101 13.55 -1.99 -4.17
N VAL A 102 14.22 -1.87 -3.03
CA VAL A 102 14.34 -0.63 -2.26
C VAL A 102 15.80 -0.46 -1.86
N ASN A 103 16.48 0.49 -2.52
CA ASN A 103 17.89 0.79 -2.31
C ASN A 103 18.04 2.00 -1.37
N ILE A 104 18.44 1.77 -0.12
CA ILE A 104 18.46 2.78 0.95
C ILE A 104 19.85 3.41 1.08
N TYR A 105 19.89 4.74 1.16
CA TYR A 105 21.08 5.56 1.41
C TYR A 105 20.82 6.45 2.64
N LEU A 106 21.61 6.27 3.70
CA LEU A 106 21.47 7.00 4.96
C LEU A 106 22.69 7.88 5.20
N PHE A 107 22.48 9.20 5.27
CA PHE A 107 23.53 10.20 5.44
C PHE A 107 23.47 10.84 6.84
N GLU A 108 24.61 11.01 7.51
CA GLU A 108 24.62 11.75 8.78
C GLU A 108 24.44 13.26 8.48
N GLU A 109 25.17 13.77 7.49
CA GLU A 109 25.22 15.19 7.17
C GLU A 109 24.32 15.57 5.98
N GLN A 110 23.59 16.68 6.10
CA GLN A 110 22.74 17.20 5.02
C GLN A 110 23.54 17.50 3.74
N GLN A 111 24.79 17.96 3.88
CA GLN A 111 25.63 18.31 2.74
C GLN A 111 25.93 17.09 1.86
N ASP A 112 26.22 15.93 2.46
CA ASP A 112 26.52 14.70 1.72
C ASP A 112 25.28 14.17 1.01
N PHE A 113 24.11 14.26 1.66
CA PHE A 113 22.82 13.98 1.04
C PHE A 113 22.53 14.88 -0.16
N VAL A 114 22.75 16.19 -0.02
CA VAL A 114 22.57 17.15 -1.13
C VAL A 114 23.55 16.86 -2.26
N GLY A 115 24.82 16.54 -1.96
CA GLY A 115 25.80 16.12 -2.96
C GLY A 115 25.35 14.86 -3.71
N TRP A 116 24.88 13.84 -2.97
CA TRP A 116 24.35 12.60 -3.54
C TRP A 116 23.15 12.83 -4.48
N MET A 117 22.26 13.77 -4.14
CA MET A 117 21.14 14.16 -5.01
C MET A 117 21.65 14.83 -6.29
N GLN A 118 22.59 15.76 -6.17
CA GLN A 118 23.17 16.49 -7.32
C GLN A 118 23.88 15.56 -8.29
N ASP A 119 24.62 14.57 -7.79
CA ASP A 119 25.30 13.55 -8.60
C ASP A 119 24.34 12.69 -9.44
N ARG A 120 23.07 12.60 -9.02
CA ARG A 120 21.98 11.91 -9.73
C ARG A 120 21.14 12.83 -10.62
N GLY A 121 21.53 14.10 -10.72
CA GLY A 121 20.75 15.11 -11.45
C GLY A 121 19.40 15.43 -10.81
N ALA A 122 19.18 15.04 -9.56
CA ALA A 122 17.97 15.37 -8.82
C ALA A 122 18.05 16.84 -8.37
N ILE A 123 17.24 17.69 -8.99
CA ILE A 123 17.11 19.11 -8.61
C ILE A 123 16.02 19.20 -7.54
N GLY A 124 16.43 19.15 -6.27
CA GLY A 124 15.54 19.20 -5.11
C GLY A 124 15.70 20.46 -4.27
N ASN A 125 14.73 20.71 -3.37
CA ASN A 125 14.91 21.67 -2.30
C ASN A 125 15.96 21.10 -1.33
N PRO A 126 17.04 21.83 -0.99
CA PRO A 126 18.04 21.34 -0.05
C PRO A 126 17.45 21.01 1.33
N ASN A 127 16.29 21.56 1.68
CA ASN A 127 15.61 21.34 2.96
C ASN A 127 14.78 20.04 3.02
N TYR A 128 14.84 19.18 2.00
CA TYR A 128 14.18 17.87 2.07
C TYR A 128 14.85 16.99 3.13
N ALA A 129 14.03 16.37 3.98
CA ALA A 129 14.45 15.36 4.96
C ALA A 129 14.84 14.03 4.29
N GLY A 130 14.19 13.72 3.18
CA GLY A 130 14.47 12.55 2.36
C GLY A 130 13.90 12.73 0.95
N VAL A 131 14.30 11.84 0.05
CA VAL A 131 13.77 11.75 -1.31
C VAL A 131 13.72 10.29 -1.78
N PHE A 132 12.81 10.02 -2.69
CA PHE A 132 12.81 8.82 -3.51
C PHE A 132 13.18 9.13 -4.96
N LEU A 133 13.90 8.21 -5.60
CA LEU A 133 14.20 8.24 -7.04
C LEU A 133 13.65 6.99 -7.70
N SER A 134 12.61 7.18 -8.51
CA SER A 134 11.87 6.07 -9.13
C SER A 134 12.64 5.36 -10.24
N SER A 135 13.57 6.02 -10.93
CA SER A 135 14.35 5.43 -12.02
C SER A 135 15.37 4.39 -11.52
N THR A 136 15.76 4.47 -10.25
CA THR A 136 16.81 3.66 -9.63
C THR A 136 16.32 2.91 -8.38
N ASN A 137 15.03 3.05 -8.03
CA ASN A 137 14.41 2.50 -6.82
C ASN A 137 15.15 2.89 -5.53
N GLU A 138 15.65 4.13 -5.47
CA GLU A 138 16.46 4.61 -4.36
C GLU A 138 15.63 5.42 -3.37
N VAL A 139 15.93 5.23 -2.09
CA VAL A 139 15.48 6.04 -0.96
C VAL A 139 16.72 6.66 -0.34
N ALA A 140 16.77 7.98 -0.25
CA ALA A 140 17.84 8.69 0.44
C ALA A 140 17.28 9.55 1.57
N VAL A 141 17.86 9.45 2.75
CA VAL A 141 17.45 10.21 3.95
C VAL A 141 18.71 10.66 4.67
N TRP A 142 18.72 11.91 5.14
CA TRP A 142 19.76 12.38 6.05
C TRP A 142 19.23 12.47 7.48
N ARG A 143 20.12 12.48 8.47
CA ARG A 143 19.75 12.54 9.89
C ARG A 143 19.32 13.95 10.30
N TRP A 144 18.13 14.34 9.87
CA TRP A 144 17.58 15.67 10.07
C TRP A 144 17.03 15.93 11.48
N SER A 145 16.85 14.87 12.28
CA SER A 145 16.35 14.91 13.65
C SER A 145 17.19 14.01 14.56
N ASP A 146 17.33 14.42 15.82
CA ASP A 146 17.88 13.58 16.90
C ASP A 146 16.88 12.49 17.34
N ASP A 147 15.60 12.64 16.99
CA ASP A 147 14.59 11.61 17.18
C ASP A 147 14.64 10.61 16.02
N ASP A 148 15.23 9.44 16.29
CA ASP A 148 15.34 8.35 15.32
C ASP A 148 13.96 7.86 14.82
N GLU A 149 12.86 8.07 15.56
CA GLU A 149 11.50 7.76 15.09
C GLU A 149 11.07 8.69 13.94
N GLU A 150 11.39 9.98 13.99
CA GLU A 150 11.07 10.91 12.90
C GLU A 150 11.85 10.59 11.62
N VAL A 151 13.12 10.20 11.78
CA VAL A 151 13.96 9.72 10.67
C VAL A 151 13.42 8.40 10.10
N ALA A 152 13.01 7.47 10.97
CA ALA A 152 12.38 6.21 10.56
C ALA A 152 11.08 6.44 9.76
N GLN A 153 10.22 7.36 10.20
CA GLN A 153 9.01 7.74 9.46
C GLN A 153 9.36 8.29 8.07
N THR A 154 10.42 9.10 7.95
CA THR A 154 10.87 9.60 6.64
C THR A 154 11.33 8.45 5.74
N ILE A 155 12.09 7.47 6.25
CA ILE A 155 12.48 6.28 5.50
C ILE A 155 11.24 5.50 5.01
N LEU A 156 10.24 5.33 5.87
CA LEU A 156 8.99 4.63 5.51
C LEU A 156 8.15 5.42 4.48
N HIS A 157 8.12 6.74 4.59
CA HIS A 157 7.46 7.62 3.62
C HIS A 157 8.07 7.44 2.23
N GLU A 158 9.39 7.61 2.11
CA GLU A 158 10.09 7.50 0.83
C GLU A 158 10.06 6.07 0.27
N ALA A 159 10.20 5.04 1.13
CA ALA A 159 10.08 3.65 0.72
C ALA A 159 8.68 3.32 0.19
N SER A 160 7.63 3.93 0.75
CA SER A 160 6.25 3.75 0.29
C SER A 160 6.07 4.27 -1.13
N HIS A 161 6.72 5.38 -1.49
CA HIS A 161 6.74 5.90 -2.87
C HIS A 161 7.45 4.94 -3.82
N VAL A 162 8.64 4.46 -3.47
CA VAL A 162 9.42 3.50 -4.29
C VAL A 162 8.63 2.22 -4.55
N LEU A 163 8.00 1.67 -3.51
CA LEU A 163 7.18 0.47 -3.62
C LEU A 163 5.94 0.71 -4.49
N LEU A 164 5.20 1.80 -4.25
CA LEU A 164 4.00 2.10 -5.03
C LEU A 164 4.34 2.39 -6.49
N PHE A 165 5.43 3.10 -6.78
CA PHE A 165 5.82 3.41 -8.15
C PHE A 165 6.15 2.15 -8.96
N GLN A 166 6.81 1.17 -8.35
CA GLN A 166 7.09 -0.12 -9.01
C GLN A 166 5.81 -0.94 -9.26
N LEU A 167 4.81 -0.80 -8.38
CA LEU A 167 3.55 -1.55 -8.44
C LEU A 167 2.46 -0.87 -9.27
N SER A 168 2.47 0.46 -9.33
CA SER A 168 1.46 1.27 -9.99
C SER A 168 1.96 2.70 -10.29
N PRO A 169 2.84 2.87 -11.30
CA PRO A 169 3.52 4.15 -11.59
C PRO A 169 2.58 5.26 -12.07
N ALA A 170 1.39 4.90 -12.57
CA ALA A 170 0.40 5.87 -13.07
C ALA A 170 -0.50 6.44 -11.96
N SER A 171 -0.25 6.09 -10.69
CA SER A 171 -1.09 6.48 -9.56
C SER A 171 -1.17 8.01 -9.43
N PRO A 172 -2.35 8.56 -9.11
CA PRO A 172 -2.50 10.00 -8.96
C PRO A 172 -1.73 10.50 -7.73
N VAL A 173 -1.28 11.76 -7.76
CA VAL A 173 -0.41 12.34 -6.72
C VAL A 173 -1.02 12.21 -5.32
N TRP A 174 -2.33 12.45 -5.16
CA TRP A 174 -2.99 12.33 -3.86
C TRP A 174 -2.89 10.91 -3.27
N LEU A 175 -2.85 9.87 -4.12
CA LEU A 175 -2.77 8.48 -3.67
C LEU A 175 -1.32 8.10 -3.33
N HIS A 176 -0.34 8.62 -4.08
CA HIS A 176 1.08 8.50 -3.74
C HIS A 176 1.36 9.10 -2.36
N GLU A 177 1.06 10.39 -2.20
CA GLU A 177 1.30 11.10 -0.93
C GLU A 177 0.46 10.51 0.20
N GLY A 178 -0.80 10.18 -0.07
CA GLY A 178 -1.70 9.64 0.92
C GLY A 178 -1.26 8.28 1.46
N LEU A 179 -0.81 7.35 0.61
CA LEU A 179 -0.29 6.06 1.04
C LEU A 179 1.07 6.20 1.73
N ALA A 180 1.95 7.08 1.24
CA ALA A 180 3.23 7.35 1.89
C ALA A 180 3.04 7.93 3.31
N GLN A 181 2.18 8.94 3.47
CA GLN A 181 1.85 9.51 4.78
C GLN A 181 1.07 8.54 5.67
N TYR A 182 0.24 7.68 5.11
CA TYR A 182 -0.47 6.67 5.88
C TYR A 182 0.51 5.63 6.44
N PHE A 183 1.40 5.10 5.60
CA PHE A 183 2.31 4.03 6.01
C PHE A 183 3.56 4.51 6.75
N GLN A 184 3.88 5.81 6.74
CA GLN A 184 5.02 6.33 7.50
C GLN A 184 4.91 6.06 9.00
N THR A 185 3.69 5.90 9.54
CA THR A 185 3.45 5.62 10.95
C THR A 185 3.27 4.13 11.26
N LEU A 186 3.55 3.25 10.29
CA LEU A 186 3.42 1.80 10.48
C LEU A 186 4.46 1.29 11.48
N LYS A 187 3.98 0.60 12.53
CA LYS A 187 4.81 -0.11 13.50
C LYS A 187 4.47 -1.58 13.51
N VAL A 188 5.49 -2.44 13.47
CA VAL A 188 5.34 -3.89 13.64
C VAL A 188 5.47 -4.22 15.12
N GLN A 189 4.47 -4.90 15.66
CA GLN A 189 4.44 -5.32 17.06
C GLN A 189 5.20 -6.65 17.25
N PRO A 190 5.67 -6.96 18.49
CA PRO A 190 6.35 -8.22 18.78
C PRO A 190 5.53 -9.48 18.49
N ASP A 191 4.19 -9.38 18.47
CA ASP A 191 3.29 -10.48 18.15
C ASP A 191 3.06 -10.67 16.63
N GLY A 192 3.75 -9.88 15.79
CA GLY A 192 3.68 -9.94 14.33
C GLY A 192 2.56 -9.09 13.72
N ARG A 193 1.61 -8.58 14.52
CA ARG A 193 0.61 -7.63 14.02
C ARG A 193 1.25 -6.29 13.70
N SER A 194 0.66 -5.53 12.81
CA SER A 194 1.08 -4.14 12.56
C SER A 194 -0.03 -3.15 12.90
N ILE A 195 0.38 -1.98 13.34
CA ILE A 195 -0.49 -0.85 13.61
C ILE A 195 -0.03 0.33 12.76
N VAL A 196 -0.97 1.02 12.14
CA VAL A 196 -0.77 2.35 11.55
C VAL A 196 -1.46 3.35 12.47
N THR A 197 -0.70 4.25 13.09
CA THR A 197 -1.24 5.29 13.98
C THR A 197 -1.67 6.51 13.17
N THR A 198 -2.34 7.46 13.83
CA THR A 198 -2.63 8.75 13.21
C THR A 198 -1.35 9.53 12.93
N LEU A 199 -1.47 10.55 12.05
CA LEU A 199 -0.45 11.56 11.85
C LEU A 199 -0.91 12.81 12.62
N PRO A 200 -0.34 13.12 13.81
CA PRO A 200 -0.92 14.10 14.74
C PRO A 200 -1.20 15.46 14.10
N ASP A 201 -0.24 16.02 13.36
CA ASP A 201 -0.40 17.30 12.67
C ASP A 201 -1.54 17.30 11.64
N ALA A 202 -1.72 16.18 10.94
CA ALA A 202 -2.77 16.05 9.95
C ALA A 202 -4.14 15.86 10.64
N GLU A 203 -4.18 15.11 11.73
CA GLU A 203 -5.35 14.92 12.57
C GLU A 203 -5.84 16.26 13.15
N GLU A 204 -4.93 17.03 13.76
CA GLU A 204 -5.22 18.35 14.33
C GLU A 204 -5.75 19.31 13.26
N ARG A 205 -5.09 19.37 12.09
CA ARG A 205 -5.54 20.22 10.98
C ARG A 205 -6.92 19.83 10.47
N ILE A 206 -7.20 18.53 10.30
CA ILE A 206 -8.52 18.07 9.87
C ILE A 206 -9.58 18.44 10.91
N GLN A 207 -9.31 18.21 12.20
CA GLN A 207 -10.25 18.56 13.26
C GLN A 207 -10.51 20.08 13.29
N HIS A 208 -9.46 20.89 13.18
CA HIS A 208 -9.58 22.34 13.07
C HIS A 208 -10.46 22.76 11.87
N TRP A 209 -10.29 22.14 10.70
CA TRP A 209 -11.12 22.44 9.54
C TRP A 209 -12.56 21.97 9.68
N ILE A 210 -12.82 20.88 10.42
CA ILE A 210 -14.18 20.44 10.74
C ILE A 210 -14.87 21.48 11.64
N ASP A 211 -14.20 21.89 12.71
CA ASP A 211 -14.76 22.82 13.71
C ASP A 211 -15.09 24.19 13.08
N ASN A 212 -14.31 24.60 12.09
CA ASN A 212 -14.49 25.87 11.36
C ASN A 212 -15.31 25.74 10.07
N GLN A 213 -15.83 24.56 9.73
CA GLN A 213 -16.56 24.30 8.47
C GLN A 213 -15.74 24.63 7.21
N GLN A 214 -14.43 24.42 7.28
CA GLN A 214 -13.43 24.73 6.24
C GLN A 214 -12.86 23.49 5.57
N LEU A 215 -13.26 22.28 5.99
CA LEU A 215 -12.76 21.05 5.40
C LEU A 215 -13.20 20.95 3.94
N ILE A 216 -12.23 20.88 3.02
CA ILE A 216 -12.50 20.67 1.60
C ILE A 216 -13.32 19.38 1.41
N THR A 217 -14.33 19.45 0.56
CA THR A 217 -15.20 18.28 0.31
C THR A 217 -14.44 17.20 -0.47
N MET A 218 -14.82 15.93 -0.31
CA MET A 218 -14.22 14.83 -1.06
C MET A 218 -14.47 15.00 -2.57
N ARG A 219 -15.63 15.55 -2.95
CA ARG A 219 -15.90 15.93 -4.33
C ARG A 219 -14.90 16.94 -4.89
N GLN A 220 -14.63 18.02 -4.15
CA GLN A 220 -13.67 19.04 -4.58
C GLN A 220 -12.25 18.46 -4.64
N TYR A 221 -11.82 17.78 -3.59
CA TYR A 221 -10.46 17.26 -3.48
C TYR A 221 -10.14 16.20 -4.54
N LEU A 222 -11.01 15.18 -4.69
CA LEU A 222 -10.81 14.10 -5.66
C LEU A 222 -11.03 14.52 -7.12
N SER A 223 -11.48 15.76 -7.37
CA SER A 223 -11.59 16.34 -8.70
C SER A 223 -10.34 17.09 -9.17
N LEU A 224 -9.37 17.31 -8.27
CA LEU A 224 -8.12 17.99 -8.60
C LEU A 224 -7.29 17.15 -9.56
N ASP A 225 -6.82 17.77 -10.64
CA ASP A 225 -5.70 17.24 -11.41
C ASP A 225 -4.36 17.55 -10.72
N ASP A 226 -3.27 16.95 -11.20
CA ASP A 226 -1.96 17.12 -10.57
C ASP A 226 -1.47 18.57 -10.56
N ASN A 227 -1.82 19.35 -11.59
CA ASN A 227 -1.39 20.76 -11.66
C ASN A 227 -2.10 21.59 -10.59
N SER A 228 -3.40 21.39 -10.42
CA SER A 228 -4.21 22.05 -9.39
C SER A 228 -3.77 21.59 -8.00
N TRP A 229 -3.49 20.29 -7.84
CA TRP A 229 -2.97 19.72 -6.60
C TRP A 229 -1.62 20.34 -6.22
N ARG A 230 -0.68 20.43 -7.18
CA ARG A 230 0.63 21.07 -6.98
C ARG A 230 0.50 22.56 -6.70
N SER A 231 -0.40 23.26 -7.38
CA SER A 231 -0.66 24.68 -7.12
C SER A 231 -1.12 24.91 -5.67
N LEU A 232 -2.04 24.06 -5.16
CA LEU A 232 -2.46 24.10 -3.77
C LEU A 232 -1.30 23.81 -2.80
N ALA A 233 -0.41 22.88 -3.15
CA ALA A 233 0.75 22.54 -2.35
C ALA A 233 1.77 23.69 -2.27
N HIS A 234 1.98 24.40 -3.38
CA HIS A 234 2.92 25.52 -3.45
C HIS A 234 2.45 26.79 -2.71
N GLN A 235 1.16 26.94 -2.44
CA GLN A 235 0.61 28.07 -1.67
C GLN A 235 0.93 27.98 -0.16
N LEU A 236 1.99 27.24 0.22
CA LEU A 236 2.43 26.95 1.59
C LEU A 236 1.34 26.35 2.48
N ASN A 237 0.30 25.79 1.86
CA ASN A 237 -0.80 25.15 2.56
C ASN A 237 -0.53 23.66 2.65
N ALA A 238 -0.47 23.12 3.86
CA ALA A 238 -0.43 21.67 4.09
C ALA A 238 -1.74 20.94 3.69
N ILE A 239 -2.70 21.66 3.09
CA ILE A 239 -4.03 21.17 2.72
C ILE A 239 -3.99 19.92 1.83
N PRO A 240 -3.36 19.94 0.63
CA PRO A 240 -3.49 18.81 -0.27
C PRO A 240 -2.81 17.55 0.27
N TYR A 241 -1.72 17.68 1.03
CA TYR A 241 -1.08 16.58 1.74
C TYR A 241 -1.96 16.06 2.90
N THR A 242 -2.42 16.96 3.78
CA THR A 242 -3.26 16.57 4.93
C THR A 242 -4.53 15.83 4.49
N VAL A 243 -5.17 16.30 3.41
CA VAL A 243 -6.36 15.65 2.86
C VAL A 243 -6.00 14.35 2.13
N ALA A 244 -4.80 14.24 1.52
CA ALA A 244 -4.30 12.97 0.94
C ALA A 244 -4.20 11.88 2.02
N TRP A 245 -3.55 12.20 3.15
CA TRP A 245 -3.49 11.34 4.31
C TRP A 245 -4.88 10.98 4.82
N GLY A 246 -5.74 11.98 5.06
CA GLY A 246 -7.09 11.76 5.60
C GLY A 246 -7.95 10.87 4.70
N ALA A 247 -7.97 11.13 3.39
CA ALA A 247 -8.70 10.32 2.41
C ALA A 247 -8.20 8.88 2.39
N THR A 248 -6.88 8.69 2.45
CA THR A 248 -6.26 7.36 2.43
C THR A 248 -6.54 6.61 3.73
N ALA A 249 -6.31 7.24 4.89
CA ALA A 249 -6.59 6.66 6.20
C ALA A 249 -8.06 6.25 6.34
N PHE A 250 -8.98 7.10 5.89
CA PHE A 250 -10.40 6.77 5.81
C PHE A 250 -10.67 5.53 4.94
N LEU A 251 -10.17 5.50 3.71
CA LEU A 251 -10.40 4.38 2.81
C LEU A 251 -9.76 3.09 3.35
N MET A 252 -8.61 3.17 4.01
CA MET A 252 -7.96 2.03 4.64
C MET A 252 -8.71 1.53 5.88
N SER A 253 -9.46 2.40 6.58
CA SER A 253 -10.11 2.09 7.86
C SER A 253 -11.21 1.03 7.80
N LYS A 254 -11.78 0.74 6.62
CA LYS A 254 -12.88 -0.22 6.46
C LYS A 254 -12.68 -1.11 5.24
N PRO A 255 -13.22 -2.35 5.25
CA PRO A 255 -13.15 -3.25 4.10
C PRO A 255 -13.69 -2.63 2.80
N VAL A 256 -14.76 -1.81 2.89
CA VAL A 256 -15.35 -1.14 1.73
C VAL A 256 -14.42 -0.12 1.08
N GLY A 257 -13.70 0.67 1.88
CA GLY A 257 -12.75 1.65 1.37
C GLY A 257 -11.53 0.96 0.77
N ARG A 258 -11.02 -0.10 1.41
CA ARG A 258 -9.92 -0.93 0.88
C ARG A 258 -10.31 -1.59 -0.45
N SER A 259 -11.54 -2.09 -0.56
CA SER A 259 -12.06 -2.64 -1.82
C SER A 259 -12.23 -1.57 -2.91
N THR A 260 -12.54 -0.33 -2.53
CA THR A 260 -12.57 0.81 -3.46
C THR A 260 -11.17 1.11 -3.97
N LEU A 261 -10.19 1.27 -3.08
CA LEU A 261 -8.78 1.50 -3.44
C LEU A 261 -8.22 0.39 -4.33
N ARG A 262 -8.48 -0.88 -3.97
CA ARG A 262 -8.12 -2.05 -4.78
C ARG A 262 -8.62 -1.92 -6.21
N GLN A 263 -9.91 -1.63 -6.39
CA GLN A 263 -10.49 -1.54 -7.73
C GLN A 263 -9.96 -0.32 -8.50
N LEU A 264 -9.73 0.81 -7.85
CA LEU A 264 -9.12 1.98 -8.47
C LEU A 264 -7.72 1.67 -9.00
N LEU A 265 -6.88 1.04 -8.18
CA LEU A 265 -5.53 0.64 -8.55
C LEU A 265 -5.54 -0.45 -9.64
N GLN A 266 -6.44 -1.42 -9.57
CA GLN A 266 -6.57 -2.45 -10.61
C GLN A 266 -7.07 -1.89 -11.95
N ASP A 267 -7.99 -0.92 -11.93
CA ASP A 267 -8.44 -0.23 -13.14
C ASP A 267 -7.29 0.57 -13.77
N LEU A 268 -6.52 1.26 -12.93
CA LEU A 268 -5.35 2.01 -13.33
C LEU A 268 -4.31 1.10 -14.00
N GLU A 269 -3.92 -0.01 -13.37
CA GLU A 269 -2.97 -0.98 -13.93
C GLU A 269 -3.43 -1.55 -15.28
N LYS A 270 -4.74 -1.77 -15.44
CA LYS A 270 -5.29 -2.35 -16.68
C LYS A 270 -5.40 -1.35 -17.83
N THR A 271 -5.59 -0.08 -17.52
CA THR A 271 -6.00 0.92 -18.52
C THR A 271 -5.00 2.06 -18.70
N ASP A 272 -4.03 2.18 -17.79
CA ASP A 272 -3.13 3.33 -17.65
C ASP A 272 -3.91 4.66 -17.53
N ARG A 273 -5.15 4.59 -17.01
CA ARG A 273 -6.03 5.76 -16.85
C ARG A 273 -6.28 6.03 -15.39
N ARG A 274 -6.02 7.27 -15.01
CA ARG A 274 -6.31 7.78 -13.68
C ARG A 274 -7.80 7.69 -13.37
N PRO A 275 -8.16 7.42 -12.10
CA PRO A 275 -9.55 7.31 -11.72
C PRO A 275 -10.25 8.65 -11.85
N THR A 276 -11.37 8.67 -12.57
CA THR A 276 -12.25 9.84 -12.61
C THR A 276 -13.11 9.89 -11.36
N LEU A 277 -13.56 11.08 -10.99
CA LEU A 277 -14.52 11.26 -9.89
C LEU A 277 -15.79 10.40 -10.07
N GLN A 278 -16.26 10.27 -11.32
CA GLN A 278 -17.39 9.40 -11.65
C GLN A 278 -17.07 7.94 -11.36
N ARG A 279 -15.86 7.47 -11.71
CA ARG A 279 -15.44 6.09 -11.45
C ARG A 279 -15.31 5.83 -9.95
N ILE A 280 -14.72 6.75 -9.18
CA ILE A 280 -14.64 6.64 -7.72
C ILE A 280 -16.04 6.52 -7.12
N GLY A 281 -16.97 7.39 -7.54
CA GLY A 281 -18.36 7.32 -7.11
C GLY A 281 -19.05 6.01 -7.49
N HIS A 282 -18.75 5.43 -8.66
CA HIS A 282 -19.32 4.14 -9.06
C HIS A 282 -18.79 2.97 -8.22
N LEU A 283 -17.52 3.02 -7.81
CA LEU A 283 -16.87 1.96 -7.03
C LEU A 283 -17.25 1.99 -5.55
N TYR A 284 -17.47 3.17 -4.98
CA TYR A 284 -17.84 3.30 -3.57
C TYR A 284 -19.35 3.06 -3.36
N PRO A 285 -19.77 2.09 -2.54
CA PRO A 285 -21.19 1.82 -2.28
C PRO A 285 -21.94 3.07 -1.78
N GLY A 286 -23.04 3.41 -2.46
CA GLY A 286 -23.83 4.61 -2.17
C GLY A 286 -23.34 5.88 -2.87
N GLY A 287 -22.31 5.79 -3.72
CA GLY A 287 -21.88 6.92 -4.54
C GLY A 287 -20.97 7.90 -3.82
N LEU A 288 -20.57 8.95 -4.54
CA LEU A 288 -19.69 9.99 -4.01
C LEU A 288 -20.28 10.74 -2.82
N SER A 289 -21.60 10.98 -2.80
CA SER A 289 -22.27 11.60 -1.67
C SER A 289 -22.17 10.75 -0.39
N ARG A 290 -22.23 9.42 -0.54
CA ARG A 290 -22.04 8.52 0.61
C ARG A 290 -20.59 8.47 1.06
N LEU A 291 -19.64 8.44 0.12
CA LEU A 291 -18.21 8.52 0.39
C LEU A 291 -17.87 9.77 1.22
N GLU A 292 -18.39 10.92 0.81
CA GLU A 292 -18.16 12.19 1.50
C GLU A 292 -18.75 12.22 2.91
N TYR A 293 -19.98 11.74 3.07
CA TYR A 293 -20.61 11.60 4.38
C TYR A 293 -19.83 10.65 5.30
N ASP A 294 -19.42 9.48 4.79
CA ASP A 294 -18.69 8.49 5.58
C ASP A 294 -17.29 9.00 5.96
N PHE A 295 -16.61 9.74 5.08
CA PHE A 295 -15.33 10.40 5.38
C PHE A 295 -15.49 11.41 6.50
N PHE A 296 -16.46 12.32 6.39
CA PHE A 296 -16.71 13.32 7.42
C PHE A 296 -17.08 12.68 8.77
N SER A 297 -17.95 11.66 8.76
CA SER A 297 -18.31 10.92 9.97
C SER A 297 -17.13 10.17 10.59
N TRP A 298 -16.21 9.64 9.77
CA TRP A 298 -14.99 9.00 10.25
C TRP A 298 -14.05 10.02 10.90
N ALA A 299 -13.85 11.18 10.25
CA ALA A 299 -12.98 12.23 10.75
C ALA A 299 -13.46 12.80 12.10
N GLN A 300 -14.77 13.00 12.27
CA GLN A 300 -15.38 13.42 13.53
C GLN A 300 -15.24 12.42 14.69
N LYS A 301 -14.93 11.15 14.40
CA LYS A 301 -14.77 10.08 15.40
C LYS A 301 -13.32 9.88 15.84
N GLY A 302 -12.46 10.87 15.58
CA GLY A 302 -11.05 10.89 16.03
C GLY A 302 -10.14 9.92 15.29
N MET A 303 -10.43 9.64 14.01
CA MET A 303 -9.49 9.04 13.04
C MET A 303 -8.68 7.83 13.55
N GLN A 304 -9.33 6.90 14.25
CA GLN A 304 -8.68 5.85 15.04
C GLN A 304 -7.56 5.06 14.30
N PRO A 305 -6.48 4.66 15.01
CA PRO A 305 -5.43 3.80 14.48
C PRO A 305 -5.97 2.50 13.87
N GLN A 306 -5.23 1.95 12.91
CA GLN A 306 -5.61 0.77 12.16
C GLN A 306 -4.69 -0.41 12.46
N TRP A 307 -5.29 -1.51 12.89
CA TRP A 307 -4.60 -2.77 13.15
C TRP A 307 -4.68 -3.71 11.95
N PHE A 308 -3.59 -4.41 11.68
CA PHE A 308 -3.49 -5.42 10.64
C PHE A 308 -2.90 -6.73 11.18
N ASP A 309 -3.54 -7.82 10.79
CA ASP A 309 -3.09 -9.20 10.99
C ASP A 309 -2.35 -9.75 9.75
#